data_AF-A0AAU7N204-F1
#
_entry.id   AF-A0AAU7N204-F1
#
_cell.length_a   1.000
_cell.length_b   1.000
_cell.length_c   1.000
_cell.angle_alpha   90.00
_cell.angle_beta   90.00
_cell.angle_gamma   90.00
#
_symmetry.space_group_name_H-M   'P 1'
#
loop_
_entity.id
_entity.type
_entity.pdbx_description
1 polymer ?
#
loop_
_entity_poly.entity_id
_entity_poly.type
_entity_poly.pdbx_seq_one_letter_code
_entity_poly.pdbx_strand_id
1 'polypeptide(L)'
;MNNVKTSFSIRDMENLSGIKAHTIRIWEKRYNLFSPERTDTNIRTYSLESLQKLLNVTLLYNNGYKISKIAKLGEDNIPVLVNEIIAEKSEKSHALNSFKLAMLNFDQALFLNTYNELKEDKSFTQIFNDVFLPLLNELGLLWQTNTISPAHEHFISNLIKQKIYIHTEQLQFEAPTKKDEVYVLFLPENEIHELGLLYVNYQLALNGYKTVYLGQTMPVESLEDLLKYYTNIRFVSYFTVSPTKDEIDTYFKRFGEVLKKSPGSKLWVLGHQIQEFDDDSVKDPIIIFKSINQLLDSI
;
A
#
# COMPACT_ATOMS: atom_id res chain seq x y z
N MET A 1 -13.59 -11.92 -18.85
CA MET A 1 -12.98 -10.99 -19.83
C MET A 1 -12.56 -9.75 -19.07
N ASN A 2 -11.28 -9.68 -18.69
CA ASN A 2 -10.69 -8.55 -17.97
C ASN A 2 -10.33 -7.46 -18.99
N ASN A 3 -11.22 -6.51 -19.22
CA ASN A 3 -10.85 -5.33 -19.99
C ASN A 3 -10.02 -4.43 -19.06
N VAL A 4 -8.71 -4.35 -19.35
CA VAL A 4 -7.88 -3.25 -18.87
C VAL A 4 -8.60 -1.95 -19.25
N LYS A 5 -8.81 -1.06 -18.28
CA LYS A 5 -9.45 0.22 -18.54
C LYS A 5 -8.57 1.02 -19.50
N THR A 6 -9.01 1.15 -20.74
CA THR A 6 -8.33 1.91 -21.80
C THR A 6 -8.72 3.39 -21.82
N SER A 7 -9.68 3.77 -20.96
CA SER A 7 -10.32 5.09 -20.95
C SER A 7 -10.55 5.57 -19.52
N PHE A 8 -10.00 6.74 -19.18
CA PHE A 8 -9.93 7.34 -17.86
C PHE A 8 -10.86 8.56 -17.77
N SER A 9 -11.57 8.68 -16.66
CA SER A 9 -12.38 9.87 -16.36
C SER A 9 -11.50 11.04 -15.91
N ILE A 10 -12.01 12.27 -15.95
CA ILE A 10 -11.29 13.42 -15.38
C ILE A 10 -10.99 13.25 -13.88
N ARG A 11 -11.83 12.49 -13.15
CA ARG A 11 -11.63 12.20 -11.73
C ARG A 11 -10.48 11.21 -11.54
N ASP A 12 -10.35 10.25 -12.45
CA ASP A 12 -9.24 9.28 -12.45
C ASP A 12 -7.92 10.01 -12.68
N MET A 13 -7.92 10.96 -13.63
CA MET A 13 -6.76 11.82 -13.93
C MET A 13 -6.36 12.66 -12.70
N GLU A 14 -7.34 13.24 -11.98
CA GLU A 14 -7.08 13.97 -10.73
C GLU A 14 -6.50 13.07 -9.64
N ASN A 15 -7.10 11.89 -9.41
CA ASN A 15 -6.67 10.97 -8.37
C ASN A 15 -5.24 10.45 -8.62
N LEU A 16 -4.90 10.12 -9.86
CA LEU A 16 -3.59 9.56 -10.22
C LEU A 16 -2.47 10.60 -10.20
N SER A 17 -2.74 11.79 -10.74
CA SER A 17 -1.74 12.86 -10.84
C SER A 17 -1.65 13.74 -9.60
N GLY A 18 -2.69 13.79 -8.77
CA GLY A 18 -2.82 14.78 -7.70
C GLY A 18 -3.16 16.19 -8.19
N ILE A 19 -3.33 16.41 -9.51
CA ILE A 19 -3.72 17.71 -10.08
C ILE A 19 -5.23 17.82 -10.15
N LYS A 20 -5.80 18.90 -9.61
CA LYS A 20 -7.25 19.14 -9.61
C LYS A 20 -7.84 19.07 -11.02
N ALA A 21 -9.01 18.42 -11.16
CA ALA A 21 -9.73 18.28 -12.43
C ALA A 21 -9.94 19.63 -13.16
N HIS A 22 -10.21 20.70 -12.40
CA HIS A 22 -10.32 22.04 -12.97
C HIS A 22 -9.01 22.53 -13.61
N THR A 23 -7.86 22.27 -12.97
CA THR A 23 -6.54 22.61 -13.48
C THR A 23 -6.21 21.82 -14.75
N ILE A 24 -6.51 20.52 -14.78
CA ILE A 24 -6.32 19.67 -15.97
C ILE A 24 -7.13 20.23 -17.15
N ARG A 25 -8.39 20.63 -16.92
CA ARG A 25 -9.23 21.28 -17.95
C ARG A 25 -8.67 22.61 -18.43
N ILE A 26 -8.04 23.40 -17.55
CA ILE A 26 -7.36 24.64 -17.94
C ILE A 26 -6.15 24.31 -18.82
N TRP A 27 -5.36 23.29 -18.47
CA TRP A 27 -4.20 22.88 -19.26
C TRP A 27 -4.59 22.37 -20.64
N GLU A 28 -5.66 21.57 -20.72
CA GLU A 28 -6.33 21.19 -21.98
C GLU A 28 -6.69 22.44 -22.80
N LYS A 29 -7.50 23.34 -22.25
CA LYS A 29 -8.04 24.50 -22.99
C LYS A 29 -6.97 25.49 -23.42
N ARG A 30 -5.99 25.80 -22.57
CA ARG A 30 -5.00 26.87 -22.81
C ARG A 30 -3.79 26.41 -23.60
N TYR A 31 -3.40 25.15 -23.43
CA TYR A 31 -2.13 24.65 -23.94
C TYR A 31 -2.28 23.48 -24.90
N ASN A 32 -3.51 23.01 -25.14
CA ASN A 32 -3.79 21.82 -25.95
C ASN A 32 -2.96 20.61 -25.51
N LEU A 33 -2.72 20.50 -24.19
CA LEU A 33 -1.79 19.53 -23.64
C LEU A 33 -2.33 18.09 -23.72
N PHE A 34 -3.65 17.97 -23.69
CA PHE A 34 -4.40 16.73 -23.72
C PHE A 34 -5.53 16.85 -24.73
N SER A 35 -5.83 15.75 -25.40
CA SER A 35 -6.89 15.65 -26.40
C SER A 35 -7.92 14.62 -25.91
N PRO A 36 -8.85 14.99 -25.01
CA PRO A 36 -9.83 14.04 -24.51
C PRO A 36 -10.78 13.59 -25.62
N GLU A 37 -11.08 12.31 -25.63
CA GLU A 37 -12.23 11.78 -26.34
C GLU A 37 -13.52 12.17 -25.61
N ARG A 38 -14.65 12.02 -26.29
CA ARG A 38 -15.96 12.31 -25.72
C ARG A 38 -16.88 11.13 -25.93
N THR A 39 -17.60 10.77 -24.87
CA THR A 39 -18.70 9.80 -24.96
C THR A 39 -19.86 10.38 -25.76
N ASP A 40 -20.83 9.53 -26.12
CA ASP A 40 -22.10 9.96 -26.75
C ASP A 40 -22.87 10.96 -25.87
N THR A 41 -22.71 10.88 -24.56
CA THR A 41 -23.25 11.84 -23.56
C THR A 41 -22.38 13.09 -23.37
N ASN A 42 -21.37 13.29 -24.23
CA ASN A 42 -20.46 14.43 -24.26
C ASN A 42 -19.54 14.56 -23.03
N ILE A 43 -19.29 13.44 -22.32
CA ILE A 43 -18.40 13.37 -21.15
C ILE A 43 -16.97 13.12 -21.64
N ARG A 44 -16.00 13.84 -21.07
CA ARG A 44 -14.58 13.67 -21.42
C ARG A 44 -14.01 12.35 -20.92
N THR A 45 -13.25 11.70 -21.78
CA THR A 45 -12.47 10.50 -21.49
C THR A 45 -11.04 10.66 -21.99
N TYR A 46 -10.08 10.08 -21.27
CA TYR A 46 -8.65 10.22 -21.53
C TYR A 46 -8.04 8.83 -21.78
N SER A 47 -7.11 8.71 -22.72
CA SER A 47 -6.41 7.45 -22.95
C SER A 47 -5.36 7.16 -21.87
N LEU A 48 -4.80 5.95 -21.87
CA LEU A 48 -3.64 5.61 -21.04
C LEU A 48 -2.44 6.51 -21.37
N GLU A 49 -2.19 6.83 -22.65
CA GLU A 49 -1.09 7.75 -23.00
C GLU A 49 -1.34 9.15 -22.45
N SER A 50 -2.59 9.62 -22.47
CA SER A 50 -2.95 10.94 -21.89
C SER A 50 -2.68 10.99 -20.39
N LEU A 51 -2.95 9.89 -19.69
CA LEU A 51 -2.66 9.76 -18.27
C LEU A 51 -1.15 9.72 -17.98
N GLN A 52 -0.38 8.94 -18.73
CA GLN A 52 1.08 8.88 -18.62
C GLN A 52 1.70 10.26 -18.88
N LYS A 53 1.23 10.94 -19.92
CA LYS A 53 1.62 12.32 -20.23
C LYS A 53 1.31 13.24 -19.05
N LEU A 54 0.13 13.11 -18.42
CA LEU A 54 -0.22 13.92 -17.25
C LEU A 54 0.71 13.65 -16.06
N LEU A 55 1.07 12.40 -15.78
CA LEU A 55 2.01 12.06 -14.72
C LEU A 55 3.38 12.67 -14.97
N ASN A 56 3.89 12.55 -16.20
CA ASN A 56 5.16 13.16 -16.61
C ASN A 56 5.13 14.69 -16.51
N VAL A 57 4.07 15.32 -17.01
CA VAL A 57 3.86 16.78 -16.91
C VAL A 57 3.80 17.22 -15.46
N THR A 58 3.13 16.46 -14.60
CA THR A 58 3.00 16.77 -13.17
C THR A 58 4.36 16.69 -12.47
N LEU A 59 5.17 15.70 -12.81
CA LEU A 59 6.53 15.59 -12.30
C LEU A 59 7.39 16.80 -12.69
N LEU A 60 7.39 17.18 -13.97
CA LEU A 60 8.10 18.38 -14.45
C LEU A 60 7.58 19.64 -13.74
N TYR A 61 6.26 19.79 -13.62
CA TYR A 61 5.61 20.94 -12.99
C TYR A 61 5.99 21.09 -11.51
N ASN A 62 5.98 19.99 -10.75
CA ASN A 62 6.37 19.98 -9.35
C ASN A 62 7.87 20.28 -9.16
N ASN A 63 8.70 20.03 -10.19
CA ASN A 63 10.11 20.43 -10.24
C ASN A 63 10.35 21.88 -10.71
N GLY A 64 9.31 22.72 -10.68
CA GLY A 64 9.44 24.15 -10.96
C GLY A 64 9.39 24.52 -12.45
N TYR A 65 9.18 23.56 -13.35
CA TYR A 65 8.93 23.88 -14.76
C TYR A 65 7.56 24.53 -14.92
N LYS A 66 7.51 25.69 -15.58
CA LYS A 66 6.23 26.35 -15.89
C LYS A 66 5.44 25.51 -16.89
N ILE A 67 4.14 25.30 -16.63
CA ILE A 67 3.26 24.55 -17.54
C ILE A 67 3.29 25.07 -18.99
N SER A 68 3.43 26.39 -19.18
CA SER A 68 3.54 27.00 -20.51
C SER A 68 4.83 26.65 -21.25
N LYS A 69 5.90 26.30 -20.52
CA LYS A 69 7.14 25.77 -21.08
C LYS A 69 7.00 24.28 -21.37
N ILE A 70 6.43 23.52 -20.44
CA ILE A 70 6.18 22.08 -20.60
C ILE A 70 5.31 21.81 -21.82
N ALA A 71 4.24 22.59 -22.01
CA ALA A 71 3.35 22.49 -23.15
C ALA A 71 4.00 22.69 -24.52
N LYS A 72 5.13 23.40 -24.56
CA LYS A 72 5.91 23.63 -25.79
C LYS A 72 6.96 22.56 -26.02
N LEU A 73 7.20 21.68 -25.06
CA LEU A 73 8.04 20.51 -25.25
C LEU A 73 7.27 19.56 -26.17
N GLY A 74 7.90 19.14 -27.26
CA GLY A 74 7.38 18.04 -28.07
C GLY A 74 7.19 16.78 -27.23
N GLU A 75 6.27 15.90 -27.64
CA GLU A 75 5.90 14.72 -26.86
C GLU A 75 7.10 13.82 -26.55
N ASP A 76 8.08 13.74 -27.45
CA ASP A 76 9.31 12.94 -27.27
C ASP A 76 10.29 13.54 -26.25
N ASN A 77 10.23 14.86 -26.02
CA ASN A 77 11.17 15.54 -25.12
C ASN A 77 10.72 15.48 -23.65
N ILE A 78 9.42 15.29 -23.40
CA ILE A 78 8.89 15.21 -22.03
C ILE A 78 9.46 13.98 -21.29
N PRO A 79 9.42 12.75 -21.85
CA PRO A 79 10.05 11.59 -21.23
C PRO A 79 11.54 11.75 -20.98
N VAL A 80 12.27 12.41 -21.89
CA VAL A 80 13.72 12.65 -21.74
C VAL A 80 14.02 13.54 -20.53
N LEU A 81 13.35 14.70 -20.43
CA LEU A 81 13.49 15.61 -19.29
C LEU A 81 13.03 14.96 -17.97
N VAL A 82 12.01 14.11 -18.03
CA VAL A 82 11.58 13.32 -16.86
C VAL A 82 12.70 12.38 -16.40
N ASN A 83 13.33 11.65 -17.32
CA ASN A 83 14.44 10.77 -17.00
C ASN A 83 15.64 11.53 -16.43
N GLU A 84 15.95 12.71 -16.94
CA GLU A 84 16.99 13.60 -16.40
C GLU A 84 16.68 14.00 -14.95
N ILE A 85 15.45 14.42 -14.65
CA ILE A 85 15.04 14.79 -13.29
C ILE A 85 15.10 13.59 -12.34
N ILE A 86 14.63 12.42 -12.77
CA ILE A 86 14.70 11.19 -11.97
C ILE A 86 16.17 10.89 -11.63
N ALA A 87 17.08 11.04 -12.59
CA ALA A 87 18.50 10.81 -12.37
C ALA A 87 19.17 11.86 -11.45
N GLU A 88 18.64 13.08 -11.33
CA GLU A 88 19.29 14.18 -10.62
C GLU A 88 18.90 14.34 -9.13
N LYS A 89 17.72 13.86 -8.66
CA LYS A 89 17.25 14.12 -7.27
C LYS A 89 16.34 13.05 -6.63
N SER A 90 16.66 12.67 -5.39
CA SER A 90 15.92 11.71 -4.54
C SER A 90 14.72 12.32 -3.77
N GLU A 91 13.88 13.15 -4.41
CA GLU A 91 12.69 13.68 -3.72
C GLU A 91 11.56 12.65 -3.59
N LYS A 92 10.85 12.68 -2.44
CA LYS A 92 9.69 11.82 -2.12
C LYS A 92 8.61 11.85 -3.20
N SER A 93 8.37 13.01 -3.83
CA SER A 93 7.34 13.16 -4.87
C SER A 93 7.72 12.48 -6.19
N HIS A 94 9.03 12.34 -6.48
CA HIS A 94 9.51 11.73 -7.71
C HIS A 94 9.36 10.21 -7.64
N ALA A 95 9.80 9.61 -6.54
CA ALA A 95 9.69 8.17 -6.35
C ALA A 95 8.23 7.67 -6.44
N LEU A 96 7.28 8.39 -5.85
CA LEU A 96 5.86 8.03 -5.92
C LEU A 96 5.35 8.03 -7.37
N ASN A 97 5.69 9.05 -8.15
CA ASN A 97 5.34 9.12 -9.57
C ASN A 97 6.03 8.02 -10.39
N SER A 98 7.31 7.75 -10.13
CA SER A 98 8.06 6.67 -10.79
C SER A 98 7.44 5.30 -10.51
N PHE A 99 7.01 5.02 -9.28
CA PHE A 99 6.31 3.78 -8.96
C PHE A 99 4.94 3.67 -9.63
N LYS A 100 4.20 4.78 -9.78
CA LYS A 100 2.94 4.79 -10.56
C LYS A 100 3.19 4.49 -12.04
N LEU A 101 4.22 5.10 -12.64
CA LEU A 101 4.60 4.85 -14.02
C LEU A 101 5.08 3.40 -14.20
N ALA A 102 5.89 2.89 -13.27
CA ALA A 102 6.32 1.50 -13.24
C ALA A 102 5.11 0.55 -13.20
N MET A 103 4.15 0.84 -12.33
CA MET A 103 2.91 0.07 -12.25
C MET A 103 2.11 0.10 -13.55
N LEU A 104 1.81 1.28 -14.09
CA LEU A 104 0.98 1.44 -15.30
C LEU A 104 1.60 0.80 -16.54
N ASN A 105 2.92 0.68 -16.60
CA ASN A 105 3.66 0.11 -17.71
C ASN A 105 4.14 -1.33 -17.49
N PHE A 106 3.87 -1.93 -16.32
CA PHE A 106 4.51 -3.18 -15.90
C PHE A 106 6.05 -3.13 -15.99
N ASP A 107 6.63 -1.96 -15.74
CA ASP A 107 8.07 -1.71 -15.87
C ASP A 107 8.78 -2.04 -14.55
N GLN A 108 9.25 -3.27 -14.46
CA GLN A 108 9.99 -3.75 -13.29
C GLN A 108 11.36 -3.05 -13.15
N ALA A 109 12.00 -2.66 -14.26
CA ALA A 109 13.31 -2.02 -14.23
C ALA A 109 13.21 -0.64 -13.59
N LEU A 110 12.20 0.16 -13.96
CA LEU A 110 11.91 1.45 -13.35
C LEU A 110 11.62 1.31 -11.85
N PHE A 111 10.83 0.30 -11.44
CA PHE A 111 10.61 0.03 -10.01
C PHE A 111 11.93 -0.24 -9.27
N LEU A 112 12.77 -1.12 -9.81
CA LEU A 112 14.01 -1.54 -9.17
C LEU A 112 15.01 -0.38 -9.06
N ASN A 113 15.17 0.42 -10.11
CA ASN A 113 16.05 1.59 -10.11
C ASN A 113 15.58 2.63 -9.08
N THR A 114 14.28 2.98 -9.11
CA THR A 114 13.68 3.93 -8.16
C THR A 114 13.86 3.45 -6.71
N TYR A 115 13.67 2.16 -6.44
CA TYR A 115 13.89 1.60 -5.10
C TYR A 115 15.36 1.63 -4.68
N ASN A 116 16.28 1.32 -5.60
CA ASN A 116 17.71 1.33 -5.31
C ASN A 116 18.21 2.73 -4.97
N GLU A 117 17.79 3.75 -5.71
CA GLU A 117 18.08 5.16 -5.42
C GLU A 117 17.57 5.56 -4.03
N LEU A 118 16.33 5.19 -3.68
CA LEU A 118 15.80 5.45 -2.34
C LEU A 118 16.61 4.78 -1.23
N LYS A 119 17.14 3.57 -1.49
CA LYS A 119 17.90 2.78 -0.52
C LYS A 119 19.27 3.39 -0.20
N GLU A 120 19.80 4.28 -1.05
CA GLU A 120 21.10 4.93 -0.79
C GLU A 120 21.07 5.79 0.47
N ASP A 121 19.95 6.49 0.73
CA ASP A 121 19.83 7.47 1.82
C ASP A 121 18.74 7.15 2.86
N LYS A 122 17.92 6.12 2.64
CA LYS A 122 16.78 5.80 3.52
C LYS A 122 16.79 4.35 3.99
N SER A 123 16.45 4.15 5.26
CA SER A 123 16.14 2.82 5.79
C SER A 123 14.88 2.25 5.15
N PHE A 124 14.71 0.93 5.22
CA PHE A 124 13.50 0.28 4.69
C PHE A 124 12.23 0.75 5.39
N THR A 125 12.27 0.97 6.71
CA THR A 125 11.17 1.57 7.47
C THR A 125 10.77 2.94 6.92
N GLN A 126 11.74 3.81 6.62
CA GLN A 126 11.49 5.11 6.01
C GLN A 126 10.89 4.97 4.61
N ILE A 127 11.48 4.12 3.75
CA ILE A 127 10.95 3.88 2.39
C ILE A 127 9.51 3.38 2.44
N PHE A 128 9.22 2.43 3.33
CA PHE A 128 7.89 1.88 3.46
C PHE A 128 6.89 2.94 3.94
N ASN A 129 7.19 3.64 5.03
CA ASN A 129 6.27 4.63 5.61
C ASN A 129 6.09 5.87 4.74
N ASP A 130 7.16 6.36 4.13
CA ASP A 130 7.13 7.59 3.34
C ASP A 130 6.70 7.36 1.89
N VAL A 131 6.95 6.18 1.31
CA VAL A 131 6.72 5.98 -0.13
C VAL A 131 5.72 4.87 -0.39
N PHE A 132 5.97 3.66 0.10
CA PHE A 132 5.07 2.53 -0.19
C PHE A 132 3.70 2.68 0.45
N LEU A 133 3.61 3.14 1.70
CA LEU A 133 2.33 3.30 2.39
C LEU A 133 1.44 4.36 1.70
N PRO A 134 1.94 5.58 1.36
CA PRO A 134 1.17 6.52 0.54
C PRO A 134 0.77 5.95 -0.82
N LEU A 135 1.68 5.23 -1.50
CA LEU A 135 1.36 4.55 -2.77
C LEU A 135 0.20 3.57 -2.59
N LEU A 136 0.28 2.66 -1.63
CA LEU A 136 -0.74 1.64 -1.37
C LEU A 136 -2.11 2.25 -1.03
N ASN A 137 -2.12 3.35 -0.26
CA ASN A 137 -3.35 4.10 0.03
C ASN A 137 -3.98 4.63 -1.27
N GLU A 138 -3.18 5.25 -2.14
CA GLU A 138 -3.65 5.71 -3.44
C GLU A 138 -4.13 4.55 -4.32
N LEU A 139 -3.43 3.40 -4.34
CA LEU A 139 -3.85 2.21 -5.08
C LEU A 139 -5.23 1.71 -4.64
N GLY A 140 -5.52 1.71 -3.34
CA GLY A 140 -6.85 1.34 -2.82
C GLY A 140 -7.96 2.21 -3.40
N LEU A 141 -7.77 3.54 -3.43
CA LEU A 141 -8.71 4.50 -4.05
C LEU A 141 -8.86 4.25 -5.56
N LEU A 142 -7.76 3.95 -6.24
CA LEU A 142 -7.74 3.70 -7.68
C LEU A 142 -8.43 2.39 -8.05
N TRP A 143 -8.28 1.36 -7.23
CA TRP A 143 -8.98 0.10 -7.38
C TRP A 143 -10.48 0.26 -7.17
N GLN A 144 -10.90 0.95 -6.10
CA GLN A 144 -12.33 1.23 -5.82
C GLN A 144 -13.01 2.03 -6.94
N THR A 145 -12.27 2.92 -7.61
CA THR A 145 -12.75 3.70 -8.75
C THR A 145 -12.65 2.96 -10.09
N ASN A 146 -12.25 1.68 -10.07
CA ASN A 146 -11.93 0.88 -11.25
C ASN A 146 -10.95 1.60 -12.19
N THR A 147 -10.06 2.43 -11.66
CA THR A 147 -9.08 3.19 -12.43
C THR A 147 -7.93 2.30 -12.88
N ILE A 148 -7.49 1.40 -12.02
CA ILE A 148 -6.49 0.37 -12.32
C ILE A 148 -7.14 -1.01 -12.30
N SER A 149 -6.59 -1.94 -13.09
CA SER A 149 -7.03 -3.35 -13.04
C SER A 149 -6.30 -4.12 -11.93
N PRO A 150 -6.82 -5.29 -11.49
CA PRO A 150 -6.13 -6.16 -10.54
C PRO A 150 -4.71 -6.55 -10.97
N ALA A 151 -4.43 -6.59 -12.28
CA ALA A 151 -3.09 -6.89 -12.78
C ALA A 151 -2.06 -5.81 -12.38
N HIS A 152 -2.44 -4.53 -12.48
CA HIS A 152 -1.57 -3.42 -12.08
C HIS A 152 -1.30 -3.45 -10.57
N GLU A 153 -2.37 -3.65 -9.79
CA GLU A 153 -2.30 -3.74 -8.33
C GLU A 153 -1.43 -4.92 -7.89
N HIS A 154 -1.62 -6.11 -8.47
CA HIS A 154 -0.80 -7.28 -8.17
C HIS A 154 0.66 -7.10 -8.59
N PHE A 155 0.91 -6.47 -9.75
CA PHE A 155 2.27 -6.21 -10.21
C PHE A 155 3.06 -5.39 -9.18
N ILE A 156 2.53 -4.23 -8.78
CA ILE A 156 3.24 -3.34 -7.86
C ILE A 156 3.29 -3.91 -6.43
N SER A 157 2.19 -4.51 -5.96
CA SER A 157 2.12 -5.12 -4.62
C SER A 157 3.09 -6.29 -4.48
N ASN A 158 3.27 -7.12 -5.52
CA ASN A 158 4.23 -8.22 -5.50
C ASN A 158 5.67 -7.72 -5.45
N LEU A 159 6.01 -6.63 -6.15
CA LEU A 159 7.35 -6.04 -6.08
C LEU A 159 7.65 -5.45 -4.69
N ILE A 160 6.67 -4.80 -4.05
CA ILE A 160 6.79 -4.33 -2.66
C ILE A 160 6.95 -5.53 -1.71
N LYS A 161 6.13 -6.57 -1.88
CA LYS A 161 6.17 -7.80 -1.09
C LYS A 161 7.56 -8.44 -1.11
N GLN A 162 8.21 -8.52 -2.27
CA GLN A 162 9.59 -9.02 -2.39
C GLN A 162 10.56 -8.24 -1.51
N LYS A 163 10.43 -6.91 -1.41
CA LYS A 163 11.32 -6.10 -0.56
C LYS A 163 11.07 -6.37 0.93
N ILE A 164 9.81 -6.51 1.34
CA ILE A 164 9.50 -6.89 2.72
C ILE A 164 10.12 -8.24 3.07
N TYR A 165 10.00 -9.24 2.19
CA TYR A 165 10.59 -10.56 2.42
C TYR A 165 12.10 -10.51 2.58
N ILE A 166 12.82 -9.82 1.68
CA ILE A 166 14.29 -9.70 1.76
C ILE A 166 14.71 -9.07 3.10
N HIS A 167 14.06 -7.98 3.51
CA HIS A 167 14.39 -7.30 4.77
C HIS A 167 13.99 -8.10 6.01
N THR A 168 12.90 -8.85 5.93
CA THR A 168 12.46 -9.73 7.02
C THR A 168 13.41 -10.93 7.18
N GLU A 169 13.78 -11.57 6.07
CA GLU A 169 14.69 -12.73 6.06
C GLU A 169 16.05 -12.37 6.68
N GLN A 170 16.59 -11.18 6.36
CA GLN A 170 17.84 -10.69 6.96
C GLN A 170 17.79 -10.67 8.49
N LEU A 171 16.67 -10.25 9.07
CA LEU A 171 16.46 -10.22 10.51
C LEU A 171 16.24 -11.61 11.12
N GLN A 172 15.71 -12.56 10.34
CA GLN A 172 15.45 -13.94 10.81
C GLN A 172 16.73 -14.77 11.02
N PHE A 173 17.86 -14.36 10.42
CA PHE A 173 19.16 -14.97 10.71
C PHE A 173 19.70 -14.58 12.10
N GLU A 174 19.15 -13.53 12.72
CA GLU A 174 19.50 -13.10 14.06
C GLU A 174 18.61 -13.78 15.11
N ALA A 175 19.18 -14.13 16.26
CA ALA A 175 18.40 -14.68 17.35
C ALA A 175 17.54 -13.57 18.00
N PRO A 176 16.25 -13.81 18.29
CA PRO A 176 15.41 -12.82 18.98
C PRO A 176 16.03 -12.39 20.31
N THR A 177 16.09 -11.08 20.55
CA THR A 177 16.60 -10.48 21.79
C THR A 177 15.53 -10.44 22.87
N LYS A 178 14.25 -10.32 22.48
CA LYS A 178 13.07 -10.37 23.35
C LYS A 178 12.38 -11.74 23.21
N LYS A 179 12.22 -12.46 24.34
CA LYS A 179 11.76 -13.87 24.38
C LYS A 179 10.57 -14.11 25.31
N ASP A 180 10.10 -13.06 25.95
CA ASP A 180 8.96 -13.05 26.86
C ASP A 180 7.62 -13.19 26.13
N GLU A 181 7.55 -12.74 24.88
CA GLU A 181 6.36 -12.80 24.04
C GLU A 181 6.67 -13.42 22.68
N VAL A 182 5.68 -14.13 22.12
CA VAL A 182 5.73 -14.64 20.74
C VAL A 182 4.60 -14.01 19.94
N TYR A 183 4.96 -13.34 18.85
CA TYR A 183 3.99 -12.70 17.96
C TYR A 183 3.60 -13.66 16.84
N VAL A 184 2.33 -14.01 16.76
CA VAL A 184 1.78 -14.90 15.74
C VAL A 184 0.96 -14.07 14.77
N LEU A 185 1.44 -13.93 13.54
CA LEU A 185 0.82 -13.08 12.53
C LEU A 185 0.03 -13.91 11.53
N PHE A 186 -1.24 -13.57 11.33
CA PHE A 186 -2.13 -14.28 10.43
C PHE A 186 -3.23 -13.36 9.88
N LEU A 187 -3.82 -13.71 8.75
CA LEU A 187 -5.07 -13.11 8.26
C LEU A 187 -6.24 -14.07 8.46
N PRO A 188 -7.44 -13.56 8.76
CA PRO A 188 -8.63 -14.38 8.84
C PRO A 188 -8.98 -14.99 7.47
N GLU A 189 -9.91 -15.93 7.49
CA GLU A 189 -10.51 -16.48 6.28
C GLU A 189 -11.05 -15.35 5.39
N ASN A 190 -10.84 -15.47 4.07
CA ASN A 190 -11.26 -14.50 3.06
C ASN A 190 -10.52 -13.14 3.08
N GLU A 191 -9.57 -12.93 3.97
CA GLU A 191 -8.67 -11.77 3.89
C GLU A 191 -7.40 -12.12 3.10
N ILE A 192 -7.18 -11.37 2.02
CA ILE A 192 -6.10 -11.60 1.05
C ILE A 192 -5.06 -10.45 1.04
N HIS A 193 -5.34 -9.33 1.71
CA HIS A 193 -4.48 -8.15 1.71
C HIS A 193 -3.39 -8.28 2.77
N GLU A 194 -2.30 -8.91 2.34
CA GLU A 194 -1.24 -9.37 3.22
C GLU A 194 -0.13 -8.34 3.51
N LEU A 195 0.00 -7.29 2.68
CA LEU A 195 1.12 -6.36 2.75
C LEU A 195 1.26 -5.66 4.11
N GLY A 196 0.14 -5.25 4.71
CA GLY A 196 0.13 -4.64 6.04
C GLY A 196 0.68 -5.60 7.09
N LEU A 197 0.20 -6.85 7.10
CA LEU A 197 0.65 -7.89 8.04
C LEU A 197 2.13 -8.24 7.85
N LEU A 198 2.61 -8.35 6.61
CA LEU A 198 4.02 -8.60 6.32
C LEU A 198 4.91 -7.49 6.86
N TYR A 199 4.48 -6.23 6.73
CA TYR A 199 5.24 -5.11 7.25
C TYR A 199 5.23 -5.09 8.79
N VAL A 200 4.12 -5.44 9.44
CA VAL A 200 4.10 -5.61 10.91
C VAL A 200 5.05 -6.73 11.34
N ASN A 201 5.10 -7.86 10.62
CA ASN A 201 6.05 -8.93 10.90
C ASN A 201 7.50 -8.44 10.82
N TYR A 202 7.83 -7.70 9.76
CA TYR A 202 9.14 -7.07 9.61
C TYR A 202 9.48 -6.17 10.80
N GLN A 203 8.55 -5.30 11.21
CA GLN A 203 8.77 -4.36 12.32
C GLN A 203 8.95 -5.07 13.66
N LEU A 204 8.18 -6.13 13.93
CA LEU A 204 8.33 -6.92 15.15
C LEU A 204 9.68 -7.63 15.20
N ALA A 205 10.10 -8.24 14.09
CA ALA A 205 11.42 -8.86 13.98
C ALA A 205 12.54 -7.82 14.15
N LEU A 206 12.39 -6.63 13.56
CA LEU A 206 13.34 -5.52 13.67
C LEU A 206 13.49 -5.04 15.13
N ASN A 207 12.41 -5.07 15.89
CA ASN A 207 12.40 -4.74 17.32
C ASN A 207 12.83 -5.91 18.23
N GLY A 208 13.37 -6.99 17.65
CA GLY A 208 13.98 -8.11 18.35
C GLY A 208 13.01 -9.15 18.90
N TYR A 209 11.73 -9.09 18.53
CA TYR A 209 10.72 -10.06 18.97
C TYR A 209 10.75 -11.35 18.15
N LYS A 210 10.38 -12.46 18.80
CA LYS A 210 10.12 -13.72 18.11
C LYS A 210 8.79 -13.64 17.37
N THR A 211 8.83 -13.83 16.05
CA THR A 211 7.62 -13.89 15.22
C THR A 211 7.38 -15.28 14.65
N VAL A 212 6.11 -15.62 14.45
CA VAL A 212 5.62 -16.79 13.71
C VAL A 212 4.63 -16.27 12.67
N TYR A 213 5.06 -16.24 11.42
CA TYR A 213 4.26 -15.72 10.32
C TYR A 213 3.50 -16.86 9.64
N LEU A 214 2.17 -16.91 9.79
CA LEU A 214 1.31 -17.94 9.21
C LEU A 214 0.73 -17.54 7.84
N GLY A 215 0.67 -16.23 7.57
CA GLY A 215 0.14 -15.71 6.31
C GLY A 215 -1.38 -15.69 6.26
N GLN A 216 -1.93 -15.95 5.07
CA GLN A 216 -3.32 -15.69 4.73
C GLN A 216 -4.26 -16.84 5.09
N THR A 217 -5.56 -16.54 5.22
CA THR A 217 -6.64 -17.54 5.25
C THR A 217 -6.48 -18.58 6.38
N MET A 218 -6.35 -18.10 7.61
CA MET A 218 -6.25 -18.97 8.80
C MET A 218 -7.58 -19.06 9.54
N PRO A 219 -8.18 -20.27 9.65
CA PRO A 219 -9.28 -20.53 10.58
C PRO A 219 -8.82 -20.28 12.02
N VAL A 220 -9.69 -19.70 12.83
CA VAL A 220 -9.37 -19.32 14.22
C VAL A 220 -9.03 -20.55 15.06
N GLU A 221 -9.75 -21.65 14.84
CA GLU A 221 -9.59 -22.91 15.56
C GLU A 221 -8.21 -23.53 15.32
N SER A 222 -7.64 -23.35 14.12
CA SER A 222 -6.31 -23.86 13.78
C SER A 222 -5.19 -23.18 14.57
N LEU A 223 -5.45 -21.98 15.12
CA LEU A 223 -4.45 -21.27 15.93
C LEU A 223 -4.25 -21.91 17.31
N GLU A 224 -5.17 -22.77 17.76
CA GLU A 224 -5.04 -23.50 19.02
C GLU A 224 -3.83 -24.44 19.03
N ASP A 225 -3.38 -24.90 17.87
CA ASP A 225 -2.20 -25.77 17.77
C ASP A 225 -0.92 -25.09 18.28
N LEU A 226 -0.85 -23.76 18.21
CA LEU A 226 0.29 -22.99 18.69
C LEU A 226 0.37 -22.94 20.22
N LEU A 227 -0.76 -23.16 20.92
CA LEU A 227 -0.82 -23.17 22.38
C LEU A 227 -0.04 -24.34 22.98
N LYS A 228 0.26 -25.38 22.17
CA LYS A 228 1.10 -26.52 22.56
C LYS A 228 2.58 -26.13 22.71
N TYR A 229 2.99 -25.04 22.06
CA TYR A 229 4.38 -24.62 21.97
C TYR A 229 4.67 -23.32 22.73
N TYR A 230 3.66 -22.46 22.89
CA TYR A 230 3.80 -21.13 23.47
C TYR A 230 2.66 -20.78 24.42
N THR A 231 2.96 -20.06 25.51
CA THR A 231 2.01 -19.71 26.57
C THR A 231 1.68 -18.21 26.64
N ASN A 232 2.52 -17.33 26.10
CA ASN A 232 2.31 -15.87 26.08
C ASN A 232 2.33 -15.35 24.63
N ILE A 233 1.24 -15.59 23.92
CA ILE A 233 1.12 -15.29 22.49
C ILE A 233 0.47 -13.91 22.30
N ARG A 234 1.02 -13.14 21.37
CA ARG A 234 0.38 -11.95 20.79
C ARG A 234 -0.07 -12.32 19.39
N PHE A 235 -1.33 -12.70 19.26
CA PHE A 235 -1.93 -12.96 17.95
C PHE A 235 -2.15 -11.62 17.25
N VAL A 236 -1.61 -11.42 16.05
CA VAL A 236 -1.73 -10.16 15.31
C VAL A 236 -2.43 -10.42 13.99
N SER A 237 -3.47 -9.63 13.70
CA SER A 237 -4.22 -9.73 12.45
C SER A 237 -4.58 -8.39 11.85
N TYR A 238 -4.69 -8.34 10.52
CA TYR A 238 -4.91 -7.11 9.77
C TYR A 238 -6.19 -7.22 8.92
N PHE A 239 -7.26 -6.50 9.28
CA PHE A 239 -8.57 -6.57 8.64
C PHE A 239 -8.72 -5.44 7.61
N THR A 240 -8.43 -5.73 6.35
CA THR A 240 -8.53 -4.76 5.26
C THR A 240 -9.91 -4.80 4.62
N VAL A 241 -10.38 -6.01 4.28
CA VAL A 241 -11.70 -6.27 3.68
C VAL A 241 -12.49 -7.31 4.46
N SER A 242 -11.84 -8.22 5.19
CA SER A 242 -12.49 -9.28 5.97
C SER A 242 -11.88 -9.39 7.38
N PRO A 243 -12.67 -9.66 8.44
CA PRO A 243 -14.13 -9.83 8.46
C PRO A 243 -14.85 -8.54 8.08
N THR A 244 -16.07 -8.63 7.57
CA THR A 244 -16.90 -7.44 7.33
C THR A 244 -17.37 -6.84 8.65
N LYS A 245 -17.78 -5.56 8.65
CA LYS A 245 -18.17 -4.84 9.88
C LYS A 245 -19.21 -5.60 10.74
N ASP A 246 -20.16 -6.27 10.10
CA ASP A 246 -21.21 -7.09 10.71
C ASP A 246 -20.72 -8.44 11.24
N GLU A 247 -19.57 -8.93 10.78
CA GLU A 247 -18.97 -10.19 11.20
C GLU A 247 -17.95 -10.02 12.33
N ILE A 248 -17.44 -8.80 12.57
CA ILE A 248 -16.36 -8.54 13.55
C ILE A 248 -16.73 -9.02 14.95
N ASP A 249 -17.93 -8.71 15.44
CA ASP A 249 -18.38 -9.15 16.78
C ASP A 249 -18.40 -10.67 16.91
N THR A 250 -18.86 -11.35 15.86
CA THR A 250 -18.91 -12.81 15.80
C THR A 250 -17.49 -13.39 15.75
N TYR A 251 -16.61 -12.76 14.98
CA TYR A 251 -15.20 -13.13 14.89
C TYR A 251 -14.49 -13.00 16.25
N PHE A 252 -14.70 -11.89 16.97
CA PHE A 252 -14.11 -11.68 18.29
C PHE A 252 -14.65 -12.66 19.33
N LYS A 253 -15.95 -12.98 19.31
CA LYS A 253 -16.51 -14.04 20.17
C LYS A 253 -15.85 -15.39 19.89
N ARG A 254 -15.70 -15.76 18.61
CA ARG A 254 -15.03 -17.00 18.18
C ARG A 254 -13.58 -17.04 18.66
N PHE A 255 -12.84 -15.95 18.47
CA PHE A 255 -11.44 -15.84 18.92
C PHE A 255 -11.31 -15.83 20.45
N GLY A 256 -12.29 -15.28 21.16
CA GLY A 256 -12.35 -15.30 22.62
C GLY A 256 -12.29 -16.72 23.20
N GLU A 257 -12.85 -17.72 22.51
CA GLU A 257 -12.75 -19.13 22.95
C GLU A 257 -11.32 -19.67 22.88
N VAL A 258 -10.52 -19.22 21.91
CA VAL A 258 -9.08 -19.56 21.83
C VAL A 258 -8.31 -18.89 22.97
N LEU A 259 -8.58 -17.60 23.23
CA LEU A 259 -7.89 -16.83 24.28
C LEU A 259 -8.20 -17.36 25.69
N LYS A 260 -9.42 -17.88 25.94
CA LYS A 260 -9.75 -18.54 27.21
C LYS A 260 -8.85 -19.75 27.51
N LYS A 261 -8.34 -20.43 26.48
CA LYS A 261 -7.44 -21.59 26.63
C LYS A 261 -5.98 -21.19 26.88
N SER A 262 -5.64 -19.90 26.73
CA SER A 262 -4.27 -19.39 26.91
C SER A 262 -4.28 -18.08 27.73
N PRO A 263 -4.42 -18.19 29.07
CA PRO A 263 -4.40 -17.01 29.93
C PRO A 263 -3.09 -16.22 29.77
N GLY A 264 -3.21 -14.93 29.46
CA GLY A 264 -2.08 -14.04 29.20
C GLY A 264 -1.80 -13.80 27.72
N SER A 265 -2.34 -14.63 26.81
CA SER A 265 -2.32 -14.35 25.38
C SER A 265 -3.33 -13.25 25.01
N LYS A 266 -3.04 -12.51 23.94
CA LYS A 266 -3.87 -11.40 23.46
C LYS A 266 -4.08 -11.47 21.95
N LEU A 267 -5.19 -10.92 21.49
CA LEU A 267 -5.42 -10.64 20.07
C LEU A 267 -5.25 -9.15 19.81
N TRP A 268 -4.36 -8.81 18.89
CA TRP A 268 -4.07 -7.47 18.41
C TRP A 268 -4.60 -7.33 16.99
N VAL A 269 -5.48 -6.37 16.78
CA VAL A 269 -6.16 -6.20 15.49
C VAL A 269 -5.94 -4.80 14.99
N LEU A 270 -5.66 -4.68 13.70
CA LEU A 270 -5.55 -3.42 12.99
C LEU A 270 -6.16 -3.55 11.60
N GLY A 271 -6.23 -2.46 10.84
CA GLY A 271 -6.72 -2.45 9.46
C GLY A 271 -7.98 -1.62 9.26
N HIS A 272 -8.39 -1.46 8.00
CA HIS A 272 -9.46 -0.53 7.64
C HIS A 272 -10.82 -0.88 8.27
N GLN A 273 -11.17 -2.17 8.37
CA GLN A 273 -12.48 -2.60 8.86
C GLN A 273 -12.73 -2.25 10.34
N ILE A 274 -11.67 -2.06 11.14
CA ILE A 274 -11.76 -1.77 12.58
C ILE A 274 -11.54 -0.28 12.93
N GLN A 275 -11.35 0.59 11.93
CA GLN A 275 -11.01 1.99 12.18
C GLN A 275 -12.13 2.73 12.91
N GLU A 276 -13.37 2.49 12.50
CA GLU A 276 -14.58 3.07 13.09
C GLU A 276 -15.20 2.19 14.18
N PHE A 277 -14.56 1.07 14.51
CA PHE A 277 -15.04 0.19 15.56
C PHE A 277 -14.89 0.86 16.93
N ASP A 278 -15.91 0.74 17.78
CA ASP A 278 -15.96 1.38 19.09
C ASP A 278 -15.01 0.69 20.06
N ASP A 279 -13.92 1.36 20.42
CA ASP A 279 -12.87 0.83 21.29
C ASP A 279 -13.41 0.52 22.70
N ASP A 280 -14.48 1.18 23.16
CA ASP A 280 -15.06 0.94 24.49
C ASP A 280 -15.79 -0.42 24.59
N SER A 281 -16.19 -0.97 23.45
CA SER A 281 -16.91 -2.24 23.35
C SER A 281 -16.00 -3.47 23.42
N VAL A 282 -14.70 -3.30 23.18
CA VAL A 282 -13.71 -4.38 23.15
C VAL A 282 -12.68 -4.15 24.24
N LYS A 283 -12.59 -5.12 25.16
CA LYS A 283 -11.65 -5.09 26.29
C LYS A 283 -10.70 -6.28 26.22
N ASP A 284 -9.65 -6.22 27.04
CA ASP A 284 -8.69 -7.31 27.27
C ASP A 284 -9.43 -8.67 27.35
N PRO A 285 -9.02 -9.71 26.59
CA PRO A 285 -7.73 -9.87 25.91
C PRO A 285 -7.63 -9.42 24.43
N ILE A 286 -8.61 -8.68 23.90
CA ILE A 286 -8.58 -8.17 22.52
C ILE A 286 -8.24 -6.67 22.53
N ILE A 287 -7.32 -6.25 21.67
CA ILE A 287 -6.83 -4.87 21.56
C ILE A 287 -6.88 -4.44 20.09
N ILE A 288 -7.46 -3.27 19.85
CA ILE A 288 -7.59 -2.67 18.52
C ILE A 288 -6.58 -1.52 18.38
N PHE A 289 -5.87 -1.49 17.27
CA PHE A 289 -4.96 -0.42 16.89
C PHE A 289 -5.45 0.27 15.61
N LYS A 290 -5.53 1.59 15.64
CA LYS A 290 -5.96 2.41 14.51
C LYS A 290 -4.87 2.60 13.44
N SER A 291 -3.62 2.28 13.77
CA SER A 291 -2.50 2.31 12.83
C SER A 291 -1.38 1.34 13.22
N ILE A 292 -0.52 1.00 12.25
CA ILE A 292 0.70 0.24 12.50
C ILE A 292 1.59 0.96 13.51
N ASN A 293 1.74 2.28 13.41
CA ASN A 293 2.56 3.05 14.35
C ASN A 293 2.04 2.92 15.79
N GLN A 294 0.72 3.00 16.00
CA GLN A 294 0.14 2.82 17.34
C GLN A 294 0.42 1.42 17.92
N LEU A 295 0.45 0.38 17.07
CA LEU A 295 0.86 -0.96 17.49
C LEU A 295 2.34 -0.98 17.90
N LEU A 296 3.20 -0.35 17.09
CA LEU A 296 4.65 -0.31 17.38
C LEU A 296 5.00 0.55 18.60
N ASP A 297 4.19 1.53 18.95
CA ASP A 297 4.37 2.32 20.18
C ASP A 297 4.01 1.51 21.46
N SER A 298 3.36 0.35 21.31
CA SER A 298 2.93 -0.51 22.41
C SER A 298 3.88 -1.67 22.73
N ILE A 299 5.02 -1.78 22.02
CA ILE A 299 6.04 -2.83 22.15
C ILE A 299 7.41 -2.29 22.59
#